data_AF-A0A535HKK9-F1
#
_entry.id   AF-A0A535HKK9-F1
#
_cell.length_a   1.000
_cell.length_b   1.000
_cell.length_c   1.000
_cell.angle_alpha   90.00
_cell.angle_beta   90.00
_cell.angle_gamma   90.00
#
_symmetry.space_group_name_H-M   'P 1'
#
loop_
_entity.id
_entity.type
_entity.pdbx_description
1 polymer ?
#
loop_
_entity_poly.entity_id
_entity_poly.type
_entity_poly.pdbx_seq_one_letter_code
_entity_poly.pdbx_strand_id
1 'polypeptide(L)'
;MSIALSGSLAQARVTLPFISRAAADLSGDTVAKVTGGGTVLAAPLYPNTVATFGVNARRPPGFISGGQAVGRIHYDRHRNTTGRLVNAPVVLMEGAITNPQTPNGTGGKAALVGDCTAVGATCPTGDMSVVVYVEDNSDSGANSDIFKIYFCTGGVTPPPPGFAGGALPGCDPPEGGTLRSGNIQVRSTPGEVGETTTTAAAAGVFPASARLNGVELAGGIFGVGAQNASTSNGDVEVQFTGMSLLGLSQQVTIVAWITSSTMVGGTATLNGTAILDMGEGPPPTGGHPFSVTVSPTGMSLTIDGTALPNLPLSDGFVAVE
;
A
#
# COMPACT_ATOMS: atom_id res chain seq x y z
N MET A 1 -43.90 22.60 64.17
CA MET A 1 -43.34 23.43 63.10
C MET A 1 -42.30 22.57 62.38
N SER A 2 -42.62 22.16 61.16
CA SER A 2 -41.89 21.13 60.42
C SER A 2 -40.88 21.81 59.50
N ILE A 3 -39.61 21.41 59.56
CA ILE A 3 -38.59 21.81 58.56
C ILE A 3 -38.13 20.54 57.87
N ALA A 4 -38.43 20.43 56.58
CA ALA A 4 -37.91 19.39 55.70
C ALA A 4 -36.52 19.82 55.20
N LEU A 5 -35.47 19.07 55.52
CA LEU A 5 -34.19 19.16 54.82
C LEU A 5 -34.20 18.19 53.64
N SER A 6 -34.14 18.73 52.42
CA SER A 6 -33.95 17.97 51.19
C SER A 6 -32.51 17.42 51.15
N GLY A 7 -32.34 16.11 51.23
CA GLY A 7 -31.08 15.45 50.90
C GLY A 7 -30.96 15.30 49.39
N SER A 8 -30.11 16.09 48.74
CA SER A 8 -29.67 15.81 47.38
C SER A 8 -28.57 14.74 47.44
N LEU A 9 -28.85 13.56 46.89
CA LEU A 9 -27.81 12.60 46.55
C LEU A 9 -27.05 13.16 45.33
N ALA A 10 -25.90 13.76 45.58
CA ALA A 10 -24.94 14.02 44.51
C ALA A 10 -24.36 12.67 44.08
N GLN A 11 -24.92 12.06 43.04
CA GLN A 11 -24.26 10.99 42.29
C GLN A 11 -23.01 11.58 41.65
N ALA A 12 -21.87 11.42 42.32
CA ALA A 12 -20.58 11.64 41.70
C ALA A 12 -20.42 10.59 40.61
N ARG A 13 -20.65 10.98 39.36
CA ARG A 13 -20.22 10.20 38.19
C ARG A 13 -18.69 10.16 38.24
N VAL A 14 -18.14 9.02 38.66
CA VAL A 14 -16.73 8.71 38.45
C VAL A 14 -16.52 8.69 36.94
N THR A 15 -16.00 9.78 36.40
CA THR A 15 -15.54 9.81 35.02
C THR A 15 -14.23 9.05 35.05
N LEU A 16 -14.26 7.77 34.67
CA LEU A 16 -13.05 6.99 34.45
C LEU A 16 -12.15 7.80 33.50
N PRO A 17 -10.86 8.00 33.83
CA PRO A 17 -9.97 8.69 32.94
C PRO A 17 -9.97 7.92 31.63
N PHE A 18 -10.08 8.67 30.54
CA PHE A 18 -9.88 8.26 29.16
C PHE A 18 -9.06 6.97 29.10
N ILE A 19 -9.69 5.88 28.65
CA ILE A 19 -8.94 4.75 28.12
C ILE A 19 -8.28 5.34 26.87
N SER A 20 -7.08 5.89 27.01
CA SER A 20 -6.15 5.96 25.90
C SER A 20 -6.12 4.55 25.36
N ARG A 21 -6.64 4.32 24.14
CA ARG A 21 -6.36 3.06 23.45
C ARG A 21 -4.85 2.97 23.45
N ALA A 22 -4.29 2.10 24.31
CA ALA A 22 -2.89 1.75 24.19
C ALA A 22 -2.78 1.21 22.77
N ALA A 23 -2.07 1.93 21.90
CA ALA A 23 -1.81 1.44 20.56
C ALA A 23 -1.14 0.09 20.76
N ALA A 24 -1.75 -1.00 20.30
CA ALA A 24 -1.16 -2.31 20.45
C ALA A 24 0.26 -2.26 19.84
N ASP A 25 1.24 -2.74 20.59
CA ASP A 25 2.60 -2.86 20.10
C ASP A 25 2.63 -3.85 18.94
N LEU A 26 3.54 -3.63 17.99
CA LEU A 26 3.77 -4.58 16.92
C LEU A 26 4.28 -5.89 17.52
N SER A 27 3.74 -7.01 17.04
CA SER A 27 4.17 -8.34 17.47
C SER A 27 4.41 -9.26 16.29
N GLY A 28 5.51 -10.00 16.36
CA GLY A 28 5.79 -11.10 15.44
C GLY A 28 4.74 -12.21 15.51
N ASP A 29 4.04 -12.36 16.62
CA ASP A 29 3.04 -13.42 16.82
C ASP A 29 1.65 -13.03 16.32
N THR A 30 1.44 -11.76 15.94
CA THR A 30 0.16 -11.34 15.38
C THR A 30 -0.05 -11.94 13.99
N VAL A 31 -1.18 -12.65 13.86
CA VAL A 31 -1.70 -13.06 12.55
C VAL A 31 -2.13 -11.82 11.79
N ALA A 32 -1.39 -11.53 10.73
CA ALA A 32 -1.63 -10.38 9.88
C ALA A 32 -1.35 -10.72 8.42
N LYS A 33 -1.99 -9.96 7.55
CA LYS A 33 -1.78 -9.95 6.11
C LYS A 33 -1.90 -8.52 5.63
N VAL A 34 -0.90 -8.08 4.89
CA VAL A 34 -0.74 -6.72 4.40
C VAL A 34 -0.78 -6.75 2.89
N THR A 35 -1.68 -5.96 2.30
CA THR A 35 -1.71 -5.67 0.87
C THR A 35 -1.77 -4.16 0.70
N GLY A 36 -1.19 -3.63 -0.37
CA GLY A 36 -1.36 -2.21 -0.68
C GLY A 36 -0.58 -1.77 -1.90
N GLY A 37 -1.09 -0.73 -2.55
CA GLY A 37 -0.48 -0.11 -3.72
C GLY A 37 -0.85 1.36 -3.74
N GLY A 38 0.12 2.21 -4.08
CA GLY A 38 -0.12 3.66 -4.03
C GLY A 38 1.09 4.52 -4.33
N THR A 39 0.94 5.80 -4.03
CA THR A 39 2.04 6.76 -4.09
C THR A 39 2.24 7.53 -2.79
N VAL A 40 3.49 7.89 -2.55
CA VAL A 40 3.93 8.77 -1.46
C VAL A 40 4.89 9.82 -1.99
N LEU A 41 5.21 10.82 -1.16
CA LEU A 41 6.39 11.65 -1.37
C LEU A 41 7.60 10.97 -0.73
N ALA A 42 8.77 11.03 -1.38
CA ALA A 42 10.05 10.61 -0.81
C ALA A 42 10.59 11.61 0.24
N ALA A 43 9.67 12.17 1.03
CA ALA A 43 9.94 13.07 2.13
C ALA A 43 10.53 12.30 3.34
N PRO A 44 11.30 12.98 4.22
CA PRO A 44 11.60 14.41 4.18
C PRO A 44 12.78 14.79 3.27
N LEU A 45 13.60 13.82 2.83
CA LEU A 45 14.82 14.07 2.05
C LEU A 45 14.52 14.63 0.65
N TYR A 46 13.47 14.15 0.00
CA TYR A 46 13.05 14.54 -1.34
C TYR A 46 11.56 14.92 -1.33
N PRO A 47 11.20 16.07 -0.72
CA PRO A 47 9.82 16.40 -0.41
C PRO A 47 8.93 16.64 -1.63
N ASN A 48 9.51 16.86 -2.81
CA ASN A 48 8.77 17.08 -4.06
C ASN A 48 8.89 15.90 -5.03
N THR A 49 9.48 14.78 -4.59
CA THR A 49 9.71 13.61 -5.41
C THR A 49 8.67 12.56 -5.09
N VAL A 50 7.92 12.14 -6.11
CA VAL A 50 6.92 11.07 -5.98
C VAL A 50 7.62 9.73 -6.03
N ALA A 51 7.15 8.80 -5.20
CA ALA A 51 7.48 7.39 -5.30
C ALA A 51 6.21 6.55 -5.37
N THR A 52 6.26 5.47 -6.16
CA THR A 52 5.26 4.41 -6.13
C THR A 52 5.70 3.32 -5.16
N PHE A 53 4.73 2.62 -4.60
CA PHE A 53 4.98 1.41 -3.83
C PHE A 53 3.92 0.35 -4.14
N GLY A 54 4.33 -0.89 -3.94
CA GLY A 54 3.46 -2.05 -3.85
C GLY A 54 3.96 -2.93 -2.72
N VAL A 55 3.05 -3.44 -1.90
CA VAL A 55 3.38 -4.35 -0.81
C VAL A 55 2.42 -5.52 -0.76
N ASN A 56 2.97 -6.71 -0.60
CA ASN A 56 2.26 -7.87 -0.10
C ASN A 56 3.11 -8.52 0.98
N ALA A 57 2.50 -8.82 2.12
CA ALA A 57 3.13 -9.64 3.15
C ALA A 57 2.06 -10.46 3.87
N ARG A 58 2.34 -11.74 4.11
CA ARG A 58 1.44 -12.61 4.84
C ARG A 58 2.21 -13.55 5.74
N ARG A 59 1.55 -14.00 6.80
CA ARG A 59 2.02 -15.16 7.56
C ARG A 59 1.95 -16.41 6.68
N PRO A 60 2.92 -17.35 6.79
CA PRO A 60 2.84 -18.60 6.05
C PRO A 60 1.61 -19.43 6.48
N PRO A 61 1.11 -20.33 5.63
CA PRO A 61 0.04 -21.26 6.02
C PRO A 61 0.44 -22.09 7.24
N GLY A 62 -0.46 -22.21 8.23
CA GLY A 62 -0.18 -22.94 9.47
C GLY A 62 0.68 -22.17 10.48
N PHE A 63 0.81 -20.85 10.33
CA PHE A 63 1.50 -19.99 11.28
C PHE A 63 0.99 -20.14 12.72
N ILE A 64 1.91 -20.28 13.67
CA ILE A 64 1.62 -20.42 15.11
C ILE A 64 2.19 -19.21 15.88
N SER A 65 3.46 -18.89 15.63
CA SER A 65 4.19 -17.79 16.26
C SER A 65 5.49 -17.51 15.49
N GLY A 66 6.16 -16.41 15.83
CA GLY A 66 7.43 -16.00 15.26
C GLY A 66 7.29 -14.94 14.17
N GLY A 67 8.29 -14.08 14.01
CA GLY A 67 8.22 -12.97 13.06
C GLY A 67 8.15 -13.37 11.58
N GLN A 68 8.17 -14.66 11.21
CA GLN A 68 8.27 -15.10 9.82
C GLN A 68 7.10 -14.61 8.96
N ALA A 69 7.42 -14.18 7.74
CA ALA A 69 6.45 -13.79 6.72
C ALA A 69 6.95 -14.15 5.32
N VAL A 70 6.03 -14.08 4.36
CA VAL A 70 6.30 -14.26 2.93
C VAL A 70 5.60 -13.15 2.17
N GLY A 71 6.22 -12.64 1.12
CA GLY A 71 5.65 -11.63 0.24
C GLY A 71 6.75 -10.81 -0.43
N ARG A 72 6.41 -9.60 -0.86
CA ARG A 72 7.33 -8.73 -1.59
C ARG A 72 7.03 -7.26 -1.34
N ILE A 73 8.09 -6.46 -1.35
CA ILE A 73 8.08 -5.00 -1.30
C ILE A 73 8.64 -4.47 -2.61
N HIS A 74 7.83 -3.69 -3.33
CA HIS A 74 8.29 -2.86 -4.43
C HIS A 74 8.21 -1.39 -4.04
N TYR A 75 9.26 -0.63 -4.35
CA TYR A 75 9.29 0.82 -4.20
C TYR A 75 10.13 1.41 -5.33
N ASP A 76 9.60 2.44 -5.99
CA ASP A 76 10.30 3.15 -7.04
C ASP A 76 10.17 4.66 -6.82
N ARG A 77 11.31 5.31 -6.55
CA ARG A 77 11.40 6.76 -6.45
C ARG A 77 11.68 7.38 -7.81
N HIS A 78 10.64 7.96 -8.40
CA HIS A 78 10.70 8.58 -9.71
C HIS A 78 11.55 9.86 -9.76
N ARG A 79 12.08 10.21 -10.93
CA ARG A 79 12.74 11.51 -11.25
C ARG A 79 14.10 11.79 -10.59
N ASN A 80 14.74 10.84 -9.90
CA ASN A 80 16.09 11.04 -9.35
C ASN A 80 17.14 10.18 -10.11
N THR A 81 18.25 10.79 -10.54
CA THR A 81 19.40 10.12 -11.16
C THR A 81 20.14 9.16 -10.21
N THR A 82 19.84 9.20 -8.91
CA THR A 82 20.28 8.24 -7.88
C THR A 82 19.08 7.50 -7.27
N GLY A 83 18.06 7.18 -8.09
CA GLY A 83 16.79 6.58 -7.67
C GLY A 83 16.97 5.39 -6.72
N ARG A 84 16.17 5.35 -5.65
CA ARG A 84 16.08 4.19 -4.76
C ARG A 84 15.01 3.28 -5.33
N LEU A 85 15.45 2.17 -5.89
CA LEU A 85 14.64 1.11 -6.43
C LEU A 85 14.70 -0.06 -5.45
N VAL A 86 13.54 -0.55 -5.03
CA VAL A 86 13.44 -1.71 -4.15
C VAL A 86 12.56 -2.75 -4.81
N ASN A 87 13.08 -3.97 -4.85
CA ASN A 87 12.38 -5.21 -5.08
C ASN A 87 12.96 -6.21 -4.10
N ALA A 88 12.31 -6.41 -2.96
CA ALA A 88 12.83 -7.27 -1.90
C ALA A 88 11.77 -8.27 -1.42
N PRO A 89 12.09 -9.57 -1.30
CA PRO A 89 11.20 -10.52 -0.66
C PRO A 89 11.06 -10.19 0.83
N VAL A 90 9.82 -10.24 1.33
CA VAL A 90 9.52 -10.08 2.75
C VAL A 90 9.83 -11.39 3.46
N VAL A 91 10.60 -11.31 4.55
CA VAL A 91 11.02 -12.45 5.36
C VAL A 91 10.58 -12.36 6.81
N LEU A 92 10.41 -11.14 7.34
CA LEU A 92 9.82 -10.91 8.65
C LEU A 92 8.66 -9.90 8.57
N MET A 93 7.73 -10.04 9.50
CA MET A 93 6.65 -9.11 9.74
C MET A 93 6.34 -9.06 11.23
N GLU A 94 6.03 -7.87 11.71
CA GLU A 94 5.38 -7.64 12.99
C GLU A 94 4.09 -6.86 12.74
N GLY A 95 3.01 -7.23 13.41
CA GLY A 95 1.69 -6.65 13.15
C GLY A 95 0.97 -6.27 14.42
N ALA A 96 -0.02 -5.39 14.29
CA ALA A 96 -1.04 -5.14 15.28
C ALA A 96 -2.37 -4.89 14.55
N ILE A 97 -3.43 -5.58 14.97
CA ILE A 97 -4.77 -5.43 14.38
C ILE A 97 -5.65 -4.58 15.29
N THR A 98 -6.38 -3.65 14.69
CA THR A 98 -7.44 -2.93 15.41
C THR A 98 -8.75 -3.70 15.31
N ASN A 99 -9.30 -4.15 16.44
CA ASN A 99 -10.56 -4.89 16.47
C ASN A 99 -11.70 -4.07 17.10
N PRO A 100 -12.92 -4.11 16.51
CA PRO A 100 -13.26 -4.75 15.24
C PRO A 100 -12.66 -3.99 14.03
N GLN A 101 -12.27 -4.72 12.99
CA GLN A 101 -11.92 -4.12 11.70
C GLN A 101 -13.18 -3.58 11.01
N THR A 102 -13.05 -2.56 10.16
CA THR A 102 -14.17 -2.16 9.29
C THR A 102 -14.53 -3.33 8.36
N PRO A 103 -15.73 -3.34 7.74
CA PRO A 103 -16.10 -4.39 6.78
C PRO A 103 -15.13 -4.56 5.62
N ASN A 104 -14.39 -3.50 5.28
CA ASN A 104 -13.40 -3.49 4.22
C ASN A 104 -12.03 -4.01 4.65
N GLY A 105 -11.84 -4.23 5.95
CA GLY A 105 -10.58 -4.71 6.53
C GLY A 105 -9.71 -3.59 7.08
N THR A 106 -10.20 -2.34 7.14
CA THR A 106 -9.43 -1.24 7.72
C THR A 106 -9.21 -1.45 9.20
N GLY A 107 -7.95 -1.29 9.58
CA GLY A 107 -7.55 -1.13 10.95
C GLY A 107 -6.37 -2.02 11.28
N GLY A 108 -5.22 -1.39 11.49
CA GLY A 108 -4.03 -2.08 11.93
C GLY A 108 -2.79 -1.33 11.50
N LYS A 109 -1.66 -1.91 11.88
CA LYS A 109 -0.34 -1.46 11.48
C LYS A 109 0.59 -2.64 11.41
N ALA A 110 1.61 -2.52 10.57
CA ALA A 110 2.60 -3.58 10.43
C ALA A 110 3.97 -2.99 10.10
N ALA A 111 5.01 -3.71 10.50
CA ALA A 111 6.36 -3.53 9.99
C ALA A 111 6.76 -4.79 9.23
N LEU A 112 7.24 -4.61 7.99
CA LEU A 112 7.67 -5.65 7.07
C LEU A 112 9.18 -5.52 6.89
N VAL A 113 9.93 -6.61 6.97
CA VAL A 113 11.37 -6.61 6.73
C VAL A 113 11.65 -7.37 5.44
N GLY A 114 12.20 -6.66 4.46
CA GLY A 114 12.66 -7.19 3.19
C GLY A 114 14.14 -7.54 3.23
N ASP A 115 14.51 -8.66 2.62
CA ASP A 115 15.89 -9.11 2.48
C ASP A 115 16.50 -8.60 1.16
N CYS A 116 17.43 -7.64 1.24
CA CYS A 116 18.12 -7.11 0.07
C CYS A 116 19.27 -8.00 -0.42
N THR A 117 19.64 -9.02 0.35
CA THR A 117 20.69 -9.99 -0.01
C THR A 117 20.15 -11.23 -0.72
N ALA A 118 18.83 -11.39 -0.74
CA ALA A 118 18.17 -12.49 -1.42
C ALA A 118 18.41 -12.49 -2.93
N VAL A 119 18.45 -13.67 -3.53
CA VAL A 119 18.61 -13.82 -4.99
C VAL A 119 17.42 -13.17 -5.69
N GLY A 120 17.72 -12.32 -6.69
CA GLY A 120 16.70 -11.58 -7.43
C GLY A 120 16.17 -10.34 -6.70
N ALA A 121 16.68 -10.02 -5.51
CA ALA A 121 16.39 -8.74 -4.87
C ALA A 121 17.14 -7.60 -5.56
N THR A 122 16.56 -6.40 -5.52
CA THR A 122 17.21 -5.15 -5.91
C THR A 122 16.97 -4.14 -4.80
N CYS A 123 18.04 -3.56 -4.27
CA CYS A 123 18.01 -2.50 -3.28
C CYS A 123 19.14 -1.50 -3.57
N PRO A 124 19.15 -0.30 -2.97
CA PRO A 124 20.27 0.61 -3.11
C PRO A 124 21.58 0.00 -2.60
N THR A 125 22.70 0.38 -3.21
CA THR A 125 24.00 -0.19 -2.88
C THR A 125 24.38 0.09 -1.43
N GLY A 126 24.76 -0.95 -0.70
CA GLY A 126 25.15 -0.87 0.71
C GLY A 126 24.03 -1.20 1.69
N ASP A 127 22.77 -1.26 1.22
CA ASP A 127 21.65 -1.71 2.04
C ASP A 127 21.55 -3.24 2.02
N MET A 128 21.50 -3.84 3.21
CA MET A 128 21.34 -5.28 3.40
C MET A 128 19.90 -5.67 3.72
N SER A 129 19.07 -4.71 4.15
CA SER A 129 17.64 -4.91 4.34
C SER A 129 16.87 -3.61 4.12
N VAL A 130 15.57 -3.76 3.91
CA VAL A 130 14.60 -2.67 3.96
C VAL A 130 13.56 -2.96 5.02
N VAL A 131 13.11 -1.94 5.73
CA VAL A 131 11.96 -2.04 6.62
C VAL A 131 10.86 -1.17 6.07
N VAL A 132 9.65 -1.71 5.92
CA VAL A 132 8.46 -0.95 5.56
C VAL A 132 7.53 -0.91 6.76
N TYR A 133 7.13 0.29 7.18
CA TYR A 133 6.09 0.49 8.17
C TYR A 133 4.82 0.99 7.49
N VAL A 134 3.70 0.35 7.82
CA VAL A 134 2.40 0.73 7.31
C VAL A 134 1.36 0.92 8.41
N GLU A 135 0.43 1.84 8.17
CA GLU A 135 -0.81 1.97 8.94
C GLU A 135 -1.99 2.02 7.98
N ASP A 136 -3.02 1.26 8.32
CA ASP A 136 -4.30 1.24 7.63
C ASP A 136 -5.31 1.95 8.53
N ASN A 137 -5.51 3.23 8.21
CA ASN A 137 -6.23 4.21 9.01
C ASN A 137 -7.60 4.54 8.43
N SER A 138 -7.81 4.32 7.13
CA SER A 138 -9.12 4.47 6.50
C SER A 138 -9.30 3.56 5.30
N ASP A 139 -10.54 3.15 5.05
CA ASP A 139 -10.95 2.43 3.84
C ASP A 139 -10.44 3.09 2.54
N SER A 140 -10.50 4.42 2.40
CA SER A 140 -10.09 5.09 1.16
C SER A 140 -8.57 5.19 0.94
N GLY A 141 -7.77 4.93 1.98
CA GLY A 141 -6.31 5.01 2.01
C GLY A 141 -5.67 6.39 1.82
N ALA A 142 -6.06 7.12 0.79
CA ALA A 142 -5.49 8.41 0.42
C ALA A 142 -5.62 9.45 1.55
N ASN A 143 -4.54 10.17 1.83
CA ASN A 143 -4.43 11.17 2.90
C ASN A 143 -4.69 10.65 4.33
N SER A 144 -4.67 9.33 4.54
CA SER A 144 -5.00 8.72 5.84
C SER A 144 -4.03 7.58 6.20
N ASP A 145 -3.86 6.62 5.29
CA ASP A 145 -2.93 5.51 5.49
C ASP A 145 -1.49 6.01 5.44
N ILE A 146 -0.61 5.24 6.06
CA ILE A 146 0.81 5.57 6.16
C ILE A 146 1.62 4.47 5.50
N PHE A 147 2.58 4.88 4.68
CA PHE A 147 3.66 4.04 4.18
C PHE A 147 4.99 4.75 4.44
N LYS A 148 5.91 4.07 5.10
CA LYS A 148 7.29 4.54 5.31
C LYS A 148 8.25 3.42 4.98
N ILE A 149 9.28 3.70 4.19
CA ILE A 149 10.35 2.75 3.88
C ILE A 149 11.68 3.23 4.45
N TYR A 150 12.40 2.33 5.10
CA TYR A 150 13.72 2.53 5.68
C TYR A 150 14.71 1.65 4.94
N PHE A 151 15.90 2.18 4.75
CA PHE A 151 17.00 1.54 4.04
C PHE A 151 18.11 1.29 5.05
N CYS A 152 18.47 0.02 5.25
CA CYS A 152 19.24 -0.40 6.39
C CYS A 152 20.53 -1.09 5.95
N THR A 153 21.66 -0.67 6.51
CA THR A 153 22.97 -1.31 6.27
C THR A 153 23.11 -2.63 7.03
N GLY A 154 22.25 -2.87 8.04
CA GLY A 154 22.18 -4.13 8.77
C GLY A 154 21.37 -5.18 8.02
N GLY A 155 21.71 -6.45 8.23
CA GLY A 155 20.92 -7.57 7.70
C GLY A 155 19.53 -7.66 8.31
N VAL A 156 18.77 -8.67 7.88
CA VAL A 156 17.39 -8.91 8.33
C VAL A 156 17.32 -9.08 9.85
N THR A 157 16.64 -8.13 10.52
CA THR A 157 16.30 -8.20 11.94
C THR A 157 14.90 -7.64 12.16
N PRO A 158 14.11 -8.17 13.12
CA PRO A 158 12.84 -7.55 13.48
C PRO A 158 13.08 -6.13 14.03
N PRO A 159 12.16 -5.19 13.80
CA PRO A 159 12.19 -3.90 14.45
C PRO A 159 12.25 -4.00 15.98
N PRO A 160 12.80 -2.99 16.67
CA PRO A 160 12.84 -3.00 18.12
C PRO A 160 11.44 -2.91 18.74
N PRO A 161 11.24 -3.45 19.97
CA PRO A 161 9.98 -3.30 20.69
C PRO A 161 9.54 -1.84 20.80
N GLY A 162 8.25 -1.58 20.60
CA GLY A 162 7.67 -0.24 20.60
C GLY A 162 7.91 0.57 19.32
N PHE A 163 8.49 -0.03 18.28
CA PHE A 163 8.59 0.61 16.97
C PHE A 163 7.20 0.96 16.42
N ALA A 164 7.03 2.23 16.07
CA ALA A 164 5.79 2.79 15.53
C ALA A 164 6.07 3.73 14.35
N GLY A 165 6.97 3.32 13.45
CA GLY A 165 7.35 4.13 12.28
C GLY A 165 8.18 5.37 12.62
N GLY A 166 8.96 5.32 13.71
CA GLY A 166 9.95 6.33 14.09
C GLY A 166 11.35 6.03 13.52
N ALA A 167 12.41 6.61 14.10
CA ALA A 167 13.78 6.30 13.67
C ALA A 167 14.16 4.84 13.97
N LEU A 168 14.93 4.22 13.07
CA LEU A 168 15.48 2.87 13.23
C LEU A 168 17.01 2.92 13.28
N PRO A 169 17.66 2.31 14.29
CA PRO A 169 19.12 2.23 14.35
C PRO A 169 19.69 1.47 13.15
N GLY A 170 20.76 2.01 12.55
CA GLY A 170 21.42 1.38 11.39
C GLY A 170 20.64 1.51 10.08
N CYS A 171 19.62 2.37 10.05
CA CYS A 171 18.87 2.72 8.85
C CYS A 171 18.89 4.23 8.62
N ASP A 172 18.76 4.61 7.35
CA ASP A 172 18.49 6.00 6.98
C ASP A 172 17.14 6.48 7.52
N PRO A 173 16.93 7.81 7.65
CA PRO A 173 15.60 8.36 7.84
C PRO A 173 14.63 7.83 6.78
N PRO A 174 13.36 7.55 7.14
CA PRO A 174 12.43 6.93 6.21
C PRO A 174 12.09 7.86 5.05
N GLU A 175 11.82 7.25 3.90
CA GLU A 175 11.09 7.88 2.81
C GLU A 175 9.60 7.52 2.93
N GLY A 176 8.70 8.47 2.64
CA GLY A 176 7.26 8.26 2.70
C GLY A 176 6.57 9.07 3.79
N GLY A 177 5.39 8.61 4.20
CA GLY A 177 4.50 9.28 5.13
C GLY A 177 3.06 8.91 4.83
N THR A 178 2.16 9.87 5.00
CA THR A 178 0.76 9.72 4.57
C THR A 178 0.68 9.52 3.06
N LEU A 179 -0.20 8.61 2.61
CA LEU A 179 -0.40 8.33 1.19
C LEU A 179 -0.89 9.57 0.43
N ARG A 180 -0.33 9.81 -0.76
CA ARG A 180 -0.90 10.75 -1.74
C ARG A 180 -2.12 10.14 -2.42
N SER A 181 -2.02 8.87 -2.79
CA SER A 181 -3.04 8.08 -3.47
C SER A 181 -2.84 6.60 -3.18
N GLY A 182 -3.84 5.79 -3.50
CA GLY A 182 -3.83 4.35 -3.24
C GLY A 182 -4.34 4.01 -1.85
N ASN A 183 -4.13 2.76 -1.46
CA ASN A 183 -4.67 2.21 -0.23
C ASN A 183 -3.79 1.09 0.33
N ILE A 184 -3.87 0.89 1.64
CA ILE A 184 -3.22 -0.20 2.35
C ILE A 184 -4.28 -0.91 3.19
N GLN A 185 -4.17 -2.23 3.26
CA GLN A 185 -5.07 -3.07 4.04
C GLN A 185 -4.24 -3.97 4.95
N VAL A 186 -4.50 -3.89 6.25
CA VAL A 186 -3.85 -4.72 7.27
C VAL A 186 -4.90 -5.61 7.92
N ARG A 187 -4.94 -6.89 7.57
CA ARG A 187 -6.05 -7.80 7.89
C ARG A 187 -5.65 -8.90 8.85
N SER A 188 -6.58 -9.34 9.68
CA SER A 188 -6.36 -10.39 10.68
C SER A 188 -6.41 -11.82 10.13
N THR A 189 -6.16 -12.03 8.84
CA THR A 189 -6.20 -13.34 8.19
C THR A 189 -4.80 -13.86 7.89
N PRO A 190 -4.53 -15.17 8.03
CA PRO A 190 -3.24 -15.74 7.65
C PRO A 190 -3.14 -15.91 6.13
N GLY A 191 -1.96 -16.30 5.65
CA GLY A 191 -1.80 -16.78 4.28
C GLY A 191 -2.45 -18.16 4.05
N GLU A 192 -2.94 -18.38 2.84
CA GLU A 192 -3.59 -19.63 2.42
C GLU A 192 -2.64 -20.50 1.58
N VAL A 193 -2.86 -21.82 1.58
CA VAL A 193 -2.11 -22.74 0.73
C VAL A 193 -2.48 -22.50 -0.74
N GLY A 194 -1.49 -22.29 -1.60
CA GLY A 194 -1.71 -21.98 -3.02
C GLY A 194 -2.09 -20.52 -3.28
N GLU A 195 -2.08 -19.66 -2.26
CA GLU A 195 -2.25 -18.22 -2.43
C GLU A 195 -1.10 -17.65 -3.25
N THR A 196 -1.46 -16.91 -4.29
CA THR A 196 -0.54 -16.14 -5.14
C THR A 196 -0.75 -14.64 -4.91
N THR A 197 0.27 -13.86 -5.17
CA THR A 197 0.31 -12.42 -4.92
C THR A 197 0.88 -11.69 -6.12
N THR A 198 0.44 -10.46 -6.33
CA THR A 198 1.05 -9.54 -7.29
C THR A 198 1.43 -8.24 -6.61
N THR A 199 2.67 -7.84 -6.82
CA THR A 199 3.25 -6.61 -6.26
C THR A 199 3.83 -5.79 -7.41
N ALA A 200 3.53 -4.49 -7.45
CA ALA A 200 4.12 -3.57 -8.41
C ALA A 200 4.40 -2.20 -7.81
N ALA A 201 5.53 -1.61 -8.23
CA ALA A 201 5.81 -0.18 -8.11
C ALA A 201 6.58 0.17 -9.38
N ALA A 202 5.96 0.91 -10.28
CA ALA A 202 6.40 0.94 -11.66
C ALA A 202 5.97 2.20 -12.40
N ALA A 203 6.66 2.49 -13.49
CA ALA A 203 6.35 3.56 -14.41
C ALA A 203 6.42 3.08 -15.87
N GLY A 204 5.64 3.73 -16.73
CA GLY A 204 5.60 3.45 -18.16
C GLY A 204 5.30 4.68 -19.00
N VAL A 205 5.61 4.59 -20.29
CA VAL A 205 5.33 5.63 -21.30
C VAL A 205 4.56 5.01 -22.45
N PHE A 206 3.44 5.63 -22.85
CA PHE A 206 2.66 5.11 -23.96
C PHE A 206 3.38 5.35 -25.29
N PRO A 207 3.43 4.36 -26.20
CA PRO A 207 4.12 4.51 -27.48
C PRO A 207 3.39 5.44 -28.47
N ALA A 208 2.05 5.57 -28.37
CA ALA A 208 1.19 6.60 -28.97
C ALA A 208 -0.30 6.27 -28.66
N SER A 209 -1.21 7.24 -28.88
CA SER A 209 -2.66 7.01 -29.04
C SER A 209 -3.46 6.54 -27.82
N ALA A 210 -2.90 6.56 -26.62
CA ALA A 210 -3.66 6.27 -25.41
C ALA A 210 -4.57 7.46 -25.08
N ARG A 211 -5.88 7.22 -24.96
CA ARG A 211 -6.87 8.25 -24.62
C ARG A 211 -7.85 7.73 -23.58
N LEU A 212 -8.19 8.57 -22.61
CA LEU A 212 -9.24 8.30 -21.64
C LEU A 212 -10.09 9.55 -21.48
N ASN A 213 -11.39 9.45 -21.76
CA ASN A 213 -12.35 10.55 -21.62
C ASN A 213 -11.88 11.89 -22.25
N GLY A 214 -11.23 11.82 -23.42
CA GLY A 214 -10.72 12.98 -24.15
C GLY A 214 -9.32 13.45 -23.75
N VAL A 215 -8.71 12.90 -22.70
CA VAL A 215 -7.32 13.16 -22.32
C VAL A 215 -6.39 12.26 -23.12
N GLU A 216 -5.41 12.84 -23.80
CA GLU A 216 -4.34 12.10 -24.46
C GLU A 216 -3.22 11.79 -23.48
N LEU A 217 -3.03 10.52 -23.17
CA LEU A 217 -2.14 10.04 -22.13
C LEU A 217 -0.71 9.86 -22.67
N ALA A 218 0.27 10.43 -21.97
CA ALA A 218 1.68 10.30 -22.32
C ALA A 218 2.34 9.10 -21.61
N GLY A 219 1.91 8.79 -20.39
CA GLY A 219 2.47 7.72 -19.58
C GLY A 219 1.82 7.70 -18.21
N GLY A 220 2.36 6.87 -17.33
CA GLY A 220 1.85 6.79 -15.96
C GLY A 220 2.74 6.00 -15.02
N ILE A 221 2.40 6.10 -13.75
CA ILE A 221 2.98 5.34 -12.66
C ILE A 221 1.88 4.48 -12.04
N PHE A 222 2.24 3.33 -11.48
CA PHE A 222 1.27 2.45 -10.83
C PHE A 222 1.88 1.70 -9.65
N GLY A 223 1.07 1.55 -8.61
CA GLY A 223 1.34 0.75 -7.43
C GLY A 223 0.30 -0.37 -7.30
N VAL A 224 0.75 -1.59 -7.03
CA VAL A 224 -0.14 -2.75 -6.86
C VAL A 224 0.28 -3.57 -5.66
N GLY A 225 -0.69 -3.92 -4.84
CA GLY A 225 -0.56 -5.00 -3.86
C GLY A 225 -1.85 -5.79 -3.81
N ALA A 226 -1.88 -6.97 -4.42
CA ALA A 226 -3.06 -7.82 -4.44
C ALA A 226 -2.74 -9.31 -4.31
N GLN A 227 -3.74 -10.09 -3.93
CA GLN A 227 -3.65 -11.53 -3.74
C GLN A 227 -4.79 -12.27 -4.42
N ASN A 228 -4.48 -13.50 -4.84
CA ASN A 228 -5.42 -14.51 -5.29
C ASN A 228 -5.45 -15.64 -4.26
N ALA A 229 -6.48 -15.59 -3.43
CA ALA A 229 -6.79 -16.53 -2.36
C ALA A 229 -8.28 -16.91 -2.43
N SER A 230 -8.81 -17.64 -1.45
CA SER A 230 -10.25 -17.92 -1.33
C SER A 230 -11.10 -16.65 -1.43
N THR A 231 -10.59 -15.54 -0.87
CA THR A 231 -11.06 -14.19 -1.11
C THR A 231 -9.92 -13.35 -1.71
N SER A 232 -10.08 -12.97 -2.98
CA SER A 232 -9.17 -12.04 -3.65
C SER A 232 -9.33 -10.66 -3.05
N ASN A 233 -8.21 -10.01 -2.77
CA ASN A 233 -8.17 -8.69 -2.15
C ASN A 233 -6.92 -7.94 -2.58
N GLY A 234 -6.96 -6.63 -2.45
CA GLY A 234 -5.83 -5.78 -2.73
C GLY A 234 -6.25 -4.47 -3.35
N ASP A 235 -5.23 -3.67 -3.63
CA ASP A 235 -5.39 -2.29 -4.04
C ASP A 235 -4.49 -2.02 -5.22
N VAL A 236 -5.04 -1.29 -6.19
CA VAL A 236 -4.34 -0.82 -7.37
C VAL A 236 -4.46 0.69 -7.42
N GLU A 237 -3.34 1.34 -7.62
CA GLU A 237 -3.27 2.76 -7.89
C GLU A 237 -2.60 2.98 -9.23
N VAL A 238 -3.15 3.89 -10.02
CA VAL A 238 -2.58 4.33 -11.29
C VAL A 238 -2.71 5.84 -11.40
N GLN A 239 -1.61 6.52 -11.69
CA GLN A 239 -1.56 7.93 -12.02
C GLN A 239 -1.08 8.09 -13.46
N PHE A 240 -1.96 8.51 -14.36
CA PHE A 240 -1.58 8.90 -15.72
C PHE A 240 -1.31 10.40 -15.81
N THR A 241 -0.36 10.77 -16.65
CA THR A 241 -0.13 12.15 -17.07
C THR A 241 -0.48 12.29 -18.55
N GLY A 242 -1.19 13.34 -18.91
CA GLY A 242 -1.60 13.58 -20.28
C GLY A 242 -1.94 15.04 -20.57
N MET A 243 -2.48 15.28 -21.75
CA MET A 243 -2.98 16.58 -22.17
C MET A 243 -4.47 16.50 -22.48
N SER A 244 -5.24 17.48 -21.98
CA SER A 244 -6.63 17.67 -22.36
C SER A 244 -6.75 18.11 -23.83
N LEU A 245 -7.98 18.08 -24.37
CA LEU A 245 -8.28 18.63 -25.70
C LEU A 245 -7.96 20.13 -25.84
N LEU A 246 -7.84 20.86 -24.73
CA LEU A 246 -7.46 22.27 -24.69
C LEU A 246 -5.94 22.47 -24.59
N GLY A 247 -5.14 21.40 -24.60
CA GLY A 247 -3.69 21.46 -24.49
C GLY A 247 -3.17 21.69 -23.06
N LEU A 248 -4.02 21.53 -22.04
CA LEU A 248 -3.63 21.66 -20.64
C LEU A 248 -3.11 20.32 -20.09
N SER A 249 -2.03 20.36 -19.32
CA SER A 249 -1.53 19.21 -18.57
C SER A 249 -2.60 18.72 -17.59
N GLN A 250 -2.85 17.42 -17.59
CA GLN A 250 -3.87 16.79 -16.77
C GLN A 250 -3.32 15.51 -16.15
N GLN A 251 -3.59 15.32 -14.85
CA GLN A 251 -3.30 14.09 -14.14
C GLN A 251 -4.61 13.34 -13.94
N VAL A 252 -4.64 12.07 -14.35
CA VAL A 252 -5.78 11.18 -14.14
C VAL A 252 -5.37 10.15 -13.10
N THR A 253 -6.12 10.02 -12.02
CA THR A 253 -5.85 9.08 -10.94
C THR A 253 -6.95 8.04 -10.87
N ILE A 254 -6.56 6.77 -10.80
CA ILE A 254 -7.45 5.63 -10.63
C ILE A 254 -7.01 4.90 -9.36
N VAL A 255 -7.92 4.76 -8.41
CA VAL A 255 -7.72 3.94 -7.21
C VAL A 255 -8.76 2.85 -7.23
N ALA A 256 -8.33 1.59 -7.32
CA ALA A 256 -9.20 0.44 -7.52
C ALA A 256 -9.03 -0.60 -6.41
N TRP A 257 -10.18 -1.18 -6.07
CA TRP A 257 -10.37 -2.16 -5.02
C TRP A 257 -10.59 -3.52 -5.65
N ILE A 258 -9.73 -4.47 -5.35
CA ILE A 258 -9.77 -5.78 -6.01
C ILE A 258 -10.76 -6.70 -5.30
N THR A 259 -11.72 -7.21 -6.07
CA THR A 259 -12.74 -8.16 -5.62
C THR A 259 -12.57 -9.54 -6.21
N SER A 260 -11.85 -9.66 -7.33
CA SER A 260 -11.47 -10.94 -7.92
C SER A 260 -10.13 -10.83 -8.64
N SER A 261 -9.39 -11.93 -8.66
CA SER A 261 -8.11 -11.99 -9.35
C SER A 261 -7.86 -13.35 -9.96
N THR A 262 -7.09 -13.38 -11.04
CA THR A 262 -6.51 -14.59 -11.60
C THR A 262 -5.02 -14.36 -11.83
N MET A 263 -4.18 -15.29 -11.38
CA MET A 263 -2.73 -15.16 -11.44
C MET A 263 -2.13 -16.44 -12.00
N VAL A 264 -1.56 -16.35 -13.21
CA VAL A 264 -1.00 -17.50 -13.91
C VAL A 264 0.18 -17.05 -14.76
N GLY A 265 1.28 -17.82 -14.73
CA GLY A 265 2.39 -17.63 -15.67
C GLY A 265 3.05 -16.26 -15.60
N GLY A 266 3.20 -15.68 -14.39
CA GLY A 266 3.81 -14.36 -14.21
C GLY A 266 2.89 -13.19 -14.59
N THR A 267 1.61 -13.43 -14.87
CA THR A 267 0.61 -12.41 -15.19
C THR A 267 -0.51 -12.45 -14.17
N ALA A 268 -0.95 -11.26 -13.73
CA ALA A 268 -2.11 -11.11 -12.85
C ALA A 268 -3.18 -10.28 -13.55
N THR A 269 -4.40 -10.81 -13.62
CA THR A 269 -5.60 -10.07 -14.01
C THR A 269 -6.41 -9.79 -12.75
N LEU A 270 -6.60 -8.51 -12.43
CA LEU A 270 -7.30 -8.05 -11.25
C LEU A 270 -8.57 -7.32 -11.67
N ASN A 271 -9.70 -7.62 -11.03
CA ASN A 271 -10.98 -6.98 -11.31
C ASN A 271 -11.57 -6.41 -10.02
N GLY A 272 -12.31 -5.32 -10.18
CA GLY A 272 -12.78 -4.55 -9.05
C GLY A 272 -13.66 -3.37 -9.41
N THR A 273 -13.80 -2.49 -8.43
CA THR A 273 -14.41 -1.17 -8.58
C THR A 273 -13.36 -0.09 -8.34
N ALA A 274 -13.48 1.03 -9.04
CA ALA A 274 -12.54 2.13 -8.95
C ALA A 274 -13.21 3.45 -8.60
N ILE A 275 -12.41 4.32 -7.99
CA ILE A 275 -12.58 5.76 -7.97
C ILE A 275 -11.76 6.32 -9.12
N LEU A 276 -12.40 7.10 -9.99
CA LEU A 276 -11.79 7.80 -11.10
C LEU A 276 -11.78 9.29 -10.80
N ASP A 277 -10.57 9.84 -10.75
CA ASP A 277 -10.34 11.28 -10.72
C ASP A 277 -9.72 11.69 -12.05
N MET A 278 -10.44 12.53 -12.81
CA MET A 278 -9.92 13.08 -14.06
C MET A 278 -8.97 14.27 -13.81
N GLY A 279 -8.73 14.67 -12.57
CA GLY A 279 -7.93 15.84 -12.21
C GLY A 279 -8.77 17.12 -12.30
N GLU A 280 -8.14 18.21 -12.78
CA GLU A 280 -8.75 19.55 -12.89
C GLU A 280 -10.16 19.49 -13.52
N GLY A 281 -11.20 19.62 -12.69
CA GLY A 281 -12.57 19.35 -13.10
C GLY A 281 -13.50 18.94 -11.93
N PRO A 282 -14.50 18.08 -12.19
CA PRO A 282 -15.43 17.62 -11.16
C PRO A 282 -14.73 16.75 -10.11
N PRO A 283 -15.30 16.63 -8.89
CA PRO A 283 -14.75 15.75 -7.86
C PRO A 283 -14.61 14.30 -8.34
N PRO A 284 -13.69 13.50 -7.74
CA PRO A 284 -13.56 12.08 -8.04
C PRO A 284 -14.89 11.33 -7.95
N THR A 285 -15.16 10.46 -8.91
CA THR A 285 -16.39 9.65 -8.96
C THR A 285 -16.05 8.18 -8.67
N GLY A 286 -16.92 7.50 -7.91
CA GLY A 286 -16.73 6.10 -7.51
C GLY A 286 -17.68 5.14 -8.22
N GLY A 287 -17.36 3.84 -8.15
CA GLY A 287 -18.22 2.77 -8.65
C GLY A 287 -17.95 2.36 -10.10
N HIS A 288 -16.83 2.79 -10.67
CA HIS A 288 -16.42 2.46 -12.03
C HIS A 288 -15.95 1.00 -12.10
N PRO A 289 -16.51 0.15 -12.98
CA PRO A 289 -15.96 -1.18 -13.22
C PRO A 289 -14.52 -1.09 -13.72
N PHE A 290 -13.65 -1.87 -13.11
CA PHE A 290 -12.21 -1.83 -13.33
C PHE A 290 -11.66 -3.23 -13.59
N SER A 291 -10.77 -3.34 -14.59
CA SER A 291 -9.97 -4.53 -14.83
C SER A 291 -8.56 -4.11 -15.24
N VAL A 292 -7.55 -4.74 -14.66
CA VAL A 292 -6.16 -4.51 -15.01
C VAL A 292 -5.42 -5.84 -15.15
N THR A 293 -4.61 -5.94 -16.19
CA THR A 293 -3.66 -7.03 -16.38
C THR A 293 -2.26 -6.48 -16.20
N VAL A 294 -1.51 -7.00 -15.24
CA VAL A 294 -0.12 -6.64 -14.97
C VAL A 294 0.81 -7.83 -15.22
N SER A 295 1.97 -7.54 -15.78
CA SER A 295 3.05 -8.52 -16.02
C SER A 295 4.41 -7.81 -15.97
N PRO A 296 5.53 -8.54 -15.96
CA PRO A 296 6.87 -7.93 -16.03
C PRO A 296 7.12 -7.01 -17.23
N THR A 297 6.26 -7.04 -18.27
CA THR A 297 6.41 -6.19 -19.46
C THR A 297 5.56 -4.92 -19.42
N GLY A 298 4.64 -4.78 -18.46
CA GLY A 298 3.77 -3.61 -18.35
C GLY A 298 2.36 -3.92 -17.86
N MET A 299 1.46 -2.98 -18.14
CA MET A 299 0.09 -2.97 -17.66
C MET A 299 -0.91 -2.66 -18.78
N SER A 300 -1.99 -3.42 -18.86
CA SER A 300 -3.16 -3.11 -19.69
C SER A 300 -4.37 -2.88 -18.79
N LEU A 301 -5.07 -1.76 -18.99
CA LEU A 301 -6.15 -1.31 -18.11
C LEU A 301 -7.45 -1.12 -18.88
N THR A 302 -8.56 -1.52 -18.29
CA THR A 302 -9.91 -1.24 -18.77
C THR A 302 -10.73 -0.61 -17.64
N ILE A 303 -11.37 0.53 -17.91
CA ILE A 303 -12.27 1.21 -16.98
C ILE A 303 -13.54 1.61 -17.72
N ASP A 304 -14.71 1.35 -17.12
CA ASP A 304 -16.03 1.58 -17.76
C ASP A 304 -16.16 0.98 -19.17
N GLY A 305 -15.50 -0.16 -19.41
CA GLY A 305 -15.45 -0.81 -20.73
C GLY A 305 -14.50 -0.16 -21.74
N THR A 306 -13.82 0.94 -21.40
CA THR A 306 -12.79 1.57 -22.23
C THR A 306 -11.44 0.91 -21.96
N ALA A 307 -10.96 0.12 -22.92
CA ALA A 307 -9.62 -0.48 -22.85
C ALA A 307 -8.56 0.52 -23.33
N LEU A 308 -7.56 0.77 -22.49
CA LEU A 308 -6.38 1.54 -22.86
C LEU A 308 -5.36 0.64 -23.57
N PRO A 309 -4.51 1.20 -24.46
CA PRO A 309 -3.34 0.49 -24.95
C PRO A 309 -2.48 -0.04 -23.80
N ASN A 310 -1.66 -1.06 -24.05
CA ASN A 310 -0.69 -1.51 -23.06
C ASN A 310 0.29 -0.38 -22.73
N LEU A 311 0.45 -0.08 -21.43
CA LEU A 311 1.50 0.78 -20.89
C LEU A 311 2.75 -0.09 -20.68
N PRO A 312 3.77 0.00 -21.54
CA PRO A 312 5.00 -0.76 -21.39
C PRO A 312 5.75 -0.30 -20.15
N LEU A 313 6.32 -1.25 -19.42
CA LEU A 313 7.18 -0.96 -18.27
C LEU A 313 8.46 -0.26 -18.76
N SER A 314 8.73 0.92 -18.20
CA SER A 314 9.97 1.68 -18.45
C SER A 314 10.85 1.80 -17.21
N ASP A 315 10.27 1.70 -16.00
CA ASP A 315 10.97 1.74 -14.73
C ASP A 315 10.22 0.95 -13.65
N GLY A 316 10.93 0.56 -12.59
CA GLY A 316 10.40 -0.20 -11.46
C GLY A 316 10.19 -1.69 -11.74
N PHE A 317 9.28 -2.32 -10.99
CA PHE A 317 9.12 -3.78 -10.97
C PHE A 317 7.66 -4.22 -10.90
N VAL A 318 7.38 -5.37 -11.53
CA VAL A 318 6.14 -6.14 -11.37
C VAL A 318 6.50 -7.58 -11.07
N ALA A 319 5.91 -8.14 -10.03
CA ALA A 319 6.07 -9.52 -9.61
C ALA A 319 4.70 -10.18 -9.45
N VAL A 320 4.61 -11.45 -9.85
CA VAL A 320 3.43 -12.31 -9.66
C VAL A 320 3.94 -13.66 -9.19
N GLU A 321 3.65 -14.02 -7.94
CA GLU A 321 4.29 -15.10 -7.17
C GLU A 321 3.32 -15.90 -6.30
#